data_AF-A0A357D696-F1
#
_entry.id   AF-A0A357D696-F1
#
_cell.length_a   1.000
_cell.length_b   1.000
_cell.length_c   1.000
_cell.angle_alpha   90.00
_cell.angle_beta   90.00
_cell.angle_gamma   90.00
#
_symmetry.space_group_name_H-M   'P 1'
#
loop_
_entity.id
_entity.type
_entity.pdbx_description
1 polymer ?
#
loop_
_entity_poly.entity_id
_entity_poly.type
_entity_poly.pdbx_seq_one_letter_code
_entity_poly.pdbx_strand_id
1 'polypeptide(L)' 'AASLRILVLITILSLAPAILIMTTAFTRIVVVLSFTRSAIGLQQSPSNQVMIGLALFLTF' A
#
# COMPACT_ATOMS: atom_id res chain seq x y z
N ALA A 1 10.67 -29.07 14.62
CA ALA A 1 10.26 -27.90 15.45
C ALA A 1 10.68 -26.56 14.83
N ALA A 2 11.92 -26.39 14.36
CA ALA A 2 12.39 -25.14 13.76
C ALA A 2 11.66 -24.74 12.46
N SER A 3 11.33 -25.71 11.60
CA SER A 3 10.57 -25.49 10.36
C SER A 3 9.18 -24.89 10.58
N LEU A 4 8.47 -25.34 11.63
CA LEU A 4 7.14 -24.83 11.98
C LEU A 4 7.21 -23.36 12.44
N ARG A 5 8.26 -22.98 13.17
CA ARG A 5 8.49 -21.59 13.58
C ARG A 5 8.75 -20.69 12.38
N ILE A 6 9.55 -21.16 11.42
CA ILE A 6 9.83 -20.42 10.18
C ILE A 6 8.54 -20.24 9.37
N LEU A 7 7.71 -21.29 9.26
CA LEU A 7 6.40 -21.24 8.57
C LEU A 7 5.47 -20.17 9.19
N VAL A 8 5.37 -20.14 10.52
CA VAL A 8 4.54 -19.14 11.20
C VAL A 8 5.11 -17.73 11.00
N LEU A 9 6.42 -17.57 11.06
CA LEU A 9 7.08 -16.28 10.90
C LEU A 9 6.87 -15.68 9.49
N ILE A 10 7.01 -16.47 8.43
CA ILE A 10 6.73 -16.00 7.06
C ILE A 10 5.25 -15.67 6.85
N THR A 11 4.34 -16.36 7.55
CA THR A 11 2.90 -16.09 7.49
C THR A 11 2.58 -14.72 8.09
N ILE A 12 3.18 -14.41 9.24
CA ILE A 12 3.00 -13.09 9.87
C ILE A 12 3.62 -11.99 9.00
N LEU A 13 4.82 -12.25 8.46
CA LEU A 13 5.54 -11.26 7.64
C LEU A 13 4.82 -10.94 6.32
N SER A 14 4.09 -11.91 5.74
CA SER A 14 3.29 -11.68 4.53
C SER A 14 1.99 -10.92 4.81
N LEU A 15 1.39 -11.08 5.99
CA LEU A 15 0.20 -10.33 6.42
C LEU A 15 0.52 -8.92 6.91
N ALA A 16 1.71 -8.71 7.47
CA ALA A 16 2.14 -7.42 8.01
C ALA A 16 1.92 -6.22 7.06
N PRO A 17 2.33 -6.24 5.77
CA PRO A 17 2.11 -5.11 4.88
C PRO A 17 0.62 -4.85 4.60
N ALA A 18 -0.22 -5.89 4.55
CA ALA A 18 -1.65 -5.73 4.30
C ALA A 18 -2.36 -5.04 5.48
N ILE A 19 -2.04 -5.45 6.71
CA ILE A 19 -2.59 -4.81 7.93
C ILE A 19 -2.15 -3.34 7.99
N LEU A 20 -0.88 -3.07 7.69
CA LEU A 20 -0.29 -1.75 7.73
C LEU A 20 -0.94 -0.80 6.69
N ILE A 21 -1.28 -1.30 5.51
CA ILE A 21 -2.03 -0.57 4.47
C ILE A 21 -3.50 -0.31 4.88
N MET A 22 -4.14 -1.27 5.55
CA MET A 22 -5.57 -1.20 5.91
C MET A 22 -5.87 -0.40 7.18
N THR A 23 -4.96 -0.39 8.14
CA THR A 23 -5.17 0.25 9.45
C THR A 23 -4.70 1.71 9.49
N THR A 24 -4.06 2.19 8.43
CA THR A 24 -3.49 3.54 8.35
C THR A 24 -4.22 4.42 7.33
N ALA A 25 -3.85 5.69 7.26
CA ALA A 25 -4.39 6.65 6.30
C ALA A 25 -4.01 6.36 4.83
N PHE A 26 -3.15 5.37 4.57
CA PHE A 26 -2.65 5.03 3.24
C PHE A 26 -3.78 4.83 2.22
N THR A 27 -4.79 4.00 2.53
CA THR A 27 -5.92 3.73 1.64
C THR A 27 -6.69 4.99 1.27
N ARG A 28 -6.90 5.89 2.23
CA ARG A 28 -7.58 7.18 1.99
C ARG A 28 -6.78 8.07 1.04
N ILE A 29 -5.46 8.16 1.24
CA ILE A 29 -4.57 9.00 0.42
C ILE A 29 -4.51 8.46 -1.01
N VAL A 30 -4.33 7.15 -1.21
CA VAL A 30 -4.31 6.52 -2.54
C VAL A 30 -5.62 6.79 -3.30
N VAL A 31 -6.77 6.66 -2.63
CA VAL A 31 -8.09 6.90 -3.26
C VAL A 31 -8.24 8.35 -3.70
N VAL A 32 -7.87 9.31 -2.86
CA VAL A 32 -7.92 10.74 -3.22
C VAL A 32 -7.01 11.03 -4.41
N LEU A 33 -5.76 10.56 -4.39
CA LEU A 33 -4.83 10.73 -5.51
C LEU A 33 -5.34 10.07 -6.80
N SER A 34 -5.98 8.90 -6.69
CA SER A 34 -6.61 8.21 -7.83
C SER A 34 -7.73 9.05 -8.43
N PHE A 35 -8.60 9.63 -7.60
CA PHE A 35 -9.67 10.51 -8.06
C PHE A 35 -9.13 11.80 -8.66
N THR A 36 -8.09 12.39 -8.06
CA THR A 36 -7.41 13.57 -8.62
C THR A 36 -6.86 13.25 -10.01
N ARG A 37 -6.21 12.09 -10.20
CA ARG A 37 -5.72 11.63 -11.51
C ARG A 37 -6.83 11.52 -12.55
N SER A 38 -7.95 10.90 -12.18
CA SER A 38 -9.11 10.79 -13.07
C SER A 38 -9.72 12.17 -13.39
N ALA A 39 -9.76 13.09 -12.42
CA ALA A 39 -10.31 14.42 -12.60
C ALA A 39 -9.49 15.29 -13.56
N ILE A 40 -8.17 15.13 -13.60
CA ILE A 40 -7.27 15.87 -14.50
C ILE A 40 -7.14 15.23 -15.90
N GLY A 41 -7.90 14.18 -16.20
CA GLY A 41 -7.92 13.53 -17.51
C GLY A 41 -6.65 12.76 -17.87
N LEU A 42 -5.76 12.50 -16.90
CA LEU A 42 -4.54 11.73 -17.14
C LEU A 42 -4.82 10.23 -16.97
N GLN A 43 -4.43 9.42 -17.97
CA GLN A 43 -4.66 7.97 -17.92
C GLN A 43 -3.51 7.17 -17.32
N GLN A 44 -2.26 7.55 -17.61
CA GLN A 44 -1.07 6.80 -17.16
C GLN A 44 -0.10 7.61 -16.31
N SER A 45 -0.21 8.93 -16.34
CA SER A 45 0.56 9.83 -15.50
C SER A 45 -0.30 10.31 -14.33
N PRO A 46 0.17 10.29 -13.08
CA PRO A 46 1.29 9.53 -12.54
C PRO A 46 1.01 8.01 -12.49
N SER A 47 2.06 7.19 -12.64
CA SER A 47 1.95 5.74 -12.63
C SER A 47 1.49 5.22 -11.26
N ASN A 48 0.85 4.04 -11.23
CA ASN A 48 0.37 3.45 -9.97
C ASN A 48 1.50 3.25 -8.94
N GLN A 49 2.72 2.94 -9.40
CA GLN A 49 3.89 2.80 -8.52
C GLN A 49 4.25 4.12 -7.84
N VAL A 50 4.21 5.24 -8.58
CA VAL A 50 4.48 6.57 -8.02
C VAL A 50 3.40 6.96 -7.03
N MET A 51 2.12 6.73 -7.36
CA MET A 51 1.02 6.99 -6.42
C MET A 51 1.13 6.20 -5.12
N ILE A 52 1.50 4.91 -5.20
CA ILE A 52 1.73 4.07 -4.03
C ILE A 52 2.91 4.60 -3.21
N GLY A 53 4.01 4.96 -3.86
CA GLY A 53 5.18 5.55 -3.20
C GLY A 53 4.85 6.86 -2.48
N LEU A 54 4.14 7.78 -3.15
CA LEU A 54 3.65 9.03 -2.56
C LEU A 54 2.73 8.76 -1.37
N ALA A 55 1.81 7.81 -1.48
CA ALA A 55 0.91 7.48 -0.38
C ALA A 55 1.63 6.87 0.82
N LEU A 56 2.67 6.04 0.62
CA LEU A 56 3.49 5.51 1.72
C LEU A 56 4.24 6.63 2.44
N PHE A 57 4.90 7.53 1.70
CA PHE A 57 5.62 8.67 2.27
C PHE A 57 4.73 9.71 2.96
N LEU A 58 3.47 9.83 2.56
CA LEU A 58 2.52 10.72 3.22
C LEU A 58 1.83 10.08 4.45
N THR A 59 1.95 8.75 4.61
CA THR A 59 1.34 8.01 5.74
C THR A 59 2.30 7.89 6.93
N PHE A 60 3.62 7.95 6.71
CA PHE A 60 4.69 7.80 7.71
C PHE A 60 5.69 8.94 7.59
#